data_AF-A0A2P7U3E1-F1
#
_entry.id   AF-A0A2P7U3E1-F1
#
_cell.length_a   1.000
_cell.length_b   1.000
_cell.length_c   1.000
_cell.angle_alpha   90.00
_cell.angle_beta   90.00
_cell.angle_gamma   90.00
#
_symmetry.space_group_name_H-M   'P 1'
#
loop_
_entity.id
_entity.type
_entity.pdbx_description
1 polymer ?
#
loop_
_entity_poly.entity_id
_entity_poly.type
_entity_poly.pdbx_seq_one_letter_code
_entity_poly.pdbx_strand_id
1 'polypeptide(L)'
;MDGDGIKTVGTQGYTGALFDHDGDGIRTASGWVSADDGLLVIDRNSDGLINNGNELFGDNTLLADGTNAANGFAALAEFDTNSDGIVDANDADFDKLKVWRDLNQDGVSQEGELFGLTELGIQSLNVSYQDTNKSLGNGSTLAQNGSYTKTDGSTAQMGDLLLAADHLHSRYTDTVEMTEEQMQAANLQGIGRLRDLREAAALSESLAETLKAYSAAETKAAQQALLDDLVGK
;
A
#
# COMPACT_ATOMS: atom_id res chain seq x y z
N MET A 1 13.14 -12.94 -11.60
CA MET A 1 11.85 -13.39 -12.14
C MET A 1 12.01 -14.00 -13.52
N ASP A 2 10.89 -14.36 -14.15
CA ASP A 2 10.77 -15.10 -15.43
C ASP A 2 11.39 -14.37 -16.64
N GLY A 3 11.53 -13.04 -16.57
CA GLY A 3 12.32 -12.24 -17.51
C GLY A 3 11.60 -11.86 -18.80
N ASP A 4 10.27 -11.92 -18.83
CA ASP A 4 9.45 -11.45 -19.96
C ASP A 4 8.95 -10.00 -19.80
N GLY A 5 9.32 -9.35 -18.69
CA GLY A 5 9.08 -7.95 -18.39
C GLY A 5 7.97 -7.75 -17.36
N ILE A 6 7.92 -6.56 -16.76
CA ILE A 6 7.00 -6.28 -15.64
C ILE A 6 5.54 -6.24 -16.11
N LYS A 7 4.68 -7.02 -15.47
CA LYS A 7 3.25 -7.17 -15.77
C LYS A 7 2.39 -6.70 -14.60
N THR A 8 1.23 -6.11 -14.92
CA THR A 8 0.28 -5.63 -13.91
C THR A 8 -1.15 -6.06 -14.17
N VAL A 9 -1.91 -6.25 -13.09
CA VAL A 9 -3.35 -6.48 -13.08
C VAL A 9 -4.08 -5.19 -12.63
N GLY A 10 -5.35 -5.05 -12.99
CA GLY A 10 -6.18 -3.92 -12.54
C GLY A 10 -6.65 -4.07 -11.09
N THR A 11 -7.32 -3.02 -10.56
CA THR A 11 -7.69 -2.91 -9.14
C THR A 11 -8.64 -4.00 -8.64
N GLN A 12 -9.56 -4.47 -9.49
CA GLN A 12 -10.61 -5.47 -9.14
C GLN A 12 -11.44 -5.13 -7.88
N GLY A 13 -11.52 -3.86 -7.48
CA GLY A 13 -12.26 -3.41 -6.30
C GLY A 13 -11.89 -4.20 -5.04
N TYR A 14 -12.89 -4.68 -4.27
CA TYR A 14 -12.66 -5.48 -3.06
C TYR A 14 -12.13 -6.90 -3.29
N THR A 15 -12.01 -7.34 -4.54
CA THR A 15 -11.53 -8.70 -4.88
C THR A 15 -10.09 -8.72 -5.35
N GLY A 16 -9.46 -7.55 -5.52
CA GLY A 16 -8.04 -7.43 -5.82
C GLY A 16 -7.23 -6.99 -4.61
N ALA A 17 -6.01 -6.53 -4.87
CA ALA A 17 -5.10 -6.08 -3.84
C ALA A 17 -5.58 -4.77 -3.20
N LEU A 18 -5.72 -4.77 -1.87
CA LEU A 18 -5.98 -3.57 -1.08
C LEU A 18 -4.74 -3.26 -0.24
N PHE A 19 -4.03 -2.18 -0.58
CA PHE A 19 -2.79 -1.81 0.09
C PHE A 19 -2.77 -0.35 0.51
N ASP A 20 -2.10 -0.06 1.63
CA ASP A 20 -1.90 1.29 2.16
C ASP A 20 -0.60 1.85 1.58
N HIS A 21 -0.70 2.48 0.40
CA HIS A 21 0.47 2.92 -0.36
C HIS A 21 1.17 4.14 0.22
N ASP A 22 0.46 4.99 0.98
CA ASP A 22 0.98 6.24 1.55
C ASP A 22 1.14 6.18 3.08
N GLY A 23 0.80 5.05 3.71
CA GLY A 23 0.98 4.82 5.14
C GLY A 23 0.01 5.61 6.00
N ASP A 24 -1.17 5.95 5.48
CA ASP A 24 -2.16 6.80 6.14
C ASP A 24 -3.19 6.01 6.96
N GLY A 25 -3.09 4.68 6.98
CA GLY A 25 -4.01 3.79 7.66
C GLY A 25 -5.23 3.39 6.83
N ILE A 26 -5.24 3.65 5.52
CA ILE A 26 -6.32 3.28 4.60
C ILE A 26 -5.78 2.47 3.43
N ARG A 27 -6.14 1.19 3.40
CA ARG A 27 -5.87 0.32 2.25
C ARG A 27 -6.81 0.67 1.11
N THR A 28 -6.27 0.99 -0.05
CA THR A 28 -7.01 1.32 -1.27
C THR A 28 -6.84 0.20 -2.29
N ALA A 29 -7.91 -0.15 -3.00
CA ALA A 29 -7.84 -1.12 -4.09
C ALA A 29 -6.89 -0.59 -5.17
N SER A 30 -5.87 -1.38 -5.49
CA SER A 30 -4.75 -0.97 -6.30
C SER A 30 -4.56 -1.91 -7.48
N GLY A 31 -4.17 -1.36 -8.64
CA GLY A 31 -3.55 -2.16 -9.67
C GLY A 31 -2.32 -2.82 -9.06
N TRP A 32 -2.03 -4.05 -9.44
CA TRP A 32 -1.02 -4.83 -8.72
C TRP A 32 -0.02 -5.44 -9.67
N VAL A 33 1.18 -5.71 -9.16
CA VAL A 33 2.18 -6.49 -9.88
C VAL A 33 1.67 -7.93 -10.01
N SER A 34 1.90 -8.57 -11.15
CA SER A 34 1.44 -9.94 -11.40
C SER A 34 2.20 -10.95 -10.52
N ALA A 35 1.61 -12.11 -10.20
CA ALA A 35 2.18 -13.09 -9.26
C ALA A 35 3.50 -13.76 -9.72
N ASP A 36 3.86 -13.62 -11.00
CA ASP A 36 5.14 -14.04 -11.57
C ASP A 36 6.26 -13.01 -11.37
N ASP A 37 5.90 -11.76 -11.10
CA ASP A 37 6.79 -10.67 -10.71
C ASP A 37 6.86 -10.51 -9.17
N GLY A 38 7.50 -9.45 -8.68
CA GLY A 38 7.56 -9.13 -7.25
C GLY A 38 7.93 -7.68 -6.97
N LEU A 39 7.57 -7.22 -5.77
CA LEU A 39 7.87 -5.89 -5.25
C LEU A 39 9.17 -5.93 -4.45
N LEU A 40 10.07 -4.98 -4.65
CA LEU A 40 11.23 -4.80 -3.77
C LEU A 40 10.74 -4.15 -2.47
N VAL A 41 11.14 -4.72 -1.33
CA VAL A 41 10.64 -4.33 -0.02
C VAL A 41 11.73 -4.38 1.05
N ILE A 42 11.51 -3.64 2.13
CA ILE A 42 12.27 -3.73 3.37
C ILE A 42 11.31 -3.61 4.56
N ASP A 43 11.34 -4.60 5.44
CA ASP A 43 10.62 -4.59 6.71
C ASP A 43 11.33 -3.62 7.68
N ARG A 44 10.82 -2.39 7.76
CA ARG A 44 11.49 -1.30 8.50
C ARG A 44 11.18 -1.36 9.98
N ASN A 45 10.01 -1.88 10.34
CA ASN A 45 9.55 -1.95 11.72
C ASN A 45 9.91 -3.30 12.39
N SER A 46 10.44 -4.25 11.63
CA SER A 46 10.84 -5.60 12.05
C SER A 46 9.67 -6.44 12.59
N ASP A 47 8.47 -6.24 12.07
CA ASP A 47 7.27 -7.02 12.46
C ASP A 47 7.10 -8.31 11.63
N GLY A 48 7.93 -8.51 10.61
CA GLY A 48 7.93 -9.69 9.75
C GLY A 48 6.93 -9.61 8.59
N LEU A 49 6.21 -8.50 8.45
CA LEU A 49 5.22 -8.25 7.41
C LEU A 49 5.62 -7.01 6.60
N ILE A 50 5.05 -6.89 5.41
CA ILE A 50 5.05 -5.63 4.65
C ILE A 50 3.62 -5.14 4.63
N ASN A 51 3.35 -4.09 5.40
CA ASN A 51 1.97 -3.72 5.73
C ASN A 51 1.56 -2.32 5.25
N ASN A 52 2.53 -1.50 4.80
CA ASN A 52 2.27 -0.19 4.20
C ASN A 52 3.41 0.28 3.27
N GLY A 53 3.18 1.38 2.57
CA GLY A 53 4.07 1.92 1.54
C GLY A 53 5.43 2.43 2.02
N ASN A 54 5.60 2.68 3.32
CA ASN A 54 6.91 3.07 3.87
C ASN A 54 7.94 1.91 3.78
N GLU A 55 7.44 0.68 3.59
CA GLU A 55 8.22 -0.56 3.48
C GLU A 55 8.41 -1.01 2.03
N LEU A 56 7.75 -0.33 1.09
CA LEU A 56 8.00 -0.45 -0.34
C LEU A 56 9.05 0.57 -0.77
N PHE A 57 9.66 0.33 -1.93
CA PHE A 57 10.52 1.30 -2.61
C PHE A 57 9.69 2.13 -3.59
N GLY A 58 9.59 3.44 -3.35
CA GLY A 58 8.81 4.38 -4.14
C GLY A 58 8.96 5.82 -3.65
N ASP A 59 8.11 6.72 -4.11
CA ASP A 59 8.08 8.13 -3.68
C ASP A 59 7.47 8.36 -2.29
N ASN A 60 6.85 7.34 -1.69
CA ASN A 60 6.44 7.34 -0.28
C ASN A 60 7.53 6.80 0.66
N THR A 61 8.69 6.36 0.14
CA THR A 61 9.78 5.89 1.01
C THR A 61 10.46 7.07 1.70
N LEU A 62 10.52 7.03 3.03
CA LEU A 62 11.26 8.01 3.83
C LEU A 62 12.78 7.75 3.77
N LEU A 63 13.54 8.76 3.34
CA LEU A 63 14.99 8.76 3.30
C LEU A 63 15.61 9.05 4.69
N ALA A 64 16.92 8.81 4.84
CA ALA A 64 17.61 9.04 6.10
C ALA A 64 17.60 10.50 6.57
N ASP A 65 17.43 11.46 5.64
CA ASP A 65 17.31 12.89 5.94
C ASP A 65 15.90 13.33 6.39
N GLY A 66 14.94 12.41 6.40
CA GLY A 66 13.55 12.65 6.79
C GLY A 66 12.67 13.23 5.66
N THR A 67 13.18 13.28 4.43
CA THR A 67 12.36 13.61 3.24
C THR A 67 11.89 12.35 2.53
N ASN A 68 10.83 12.47 1.74
CA ASN A 68 10.39 11.40 0.87
C ASN A 68 11.29 11.32 -0.37
N ALA A 69 11.57 10.10 -0.82
CA ALA A 69 12.33 9.85 -2.03
C ALA A 69 11.63 10.45 -3.27
N ALA A 70 12.42 10.84 -4.27
CA ALA A 70 11.85 11.32 -5.54
C ALA A 70 11.21 10.19 -6.37
N ASN A 71 11.67 8.95 -6.18
CA ASN A 71 11.19 7.70 -6.76
C ASN A 71 11.88 6.51 -6.07
N GLY A 72 11.47 5.29 -6.38
CA GLY A 72 11.99 4.06 -5.78
C GLY A 72 13.47 3.78 -6.07
N PHE A 73 14.03 4.27 -7.19
CA PHE A 73 15.47 4.18 -7.44
C PHE A 73 16.28 5.15 -6.57
N ALA A 74 15.75 6.36 -6.32
CA ALA A 74 16.35 7.28 -5.37
C ALA A 74 16.32 6.70 -3.95
N ALA A 75 15.24 5.99 -3.58
CA ALA A 75 15.16 5.27 -2.32
C ALA A 75 16.16 4.09 -2.26
N LEU A 76 16.35 3.37 -3.37
CA LEU A 76 17.33 2.28 -3.47
C LEU A 76 18.78 2.78 -3.32
N ALA A 77 19.09 3.98 -3.81
CA ALA A 77 20.44 4.55 -3.74
C ALA A 77 20.95 4.75 -2.29
N GLU A 78 20.08 4.86 -1.29
CA GLU A 78 20.48 4.91 0.13
C GLU A 78 21.14 3.58 0.60
N PHE A 79 20.89 2.48 -0.12
CA PHE A 79 21.45 1.17 0.18
C PHE A 79 22.77 0.91 -0.54
N ASP A 80 23.21 1.79 -1.44
CA ASP A 80 24.53 1.75 -2.11
C ASP A 80 25.54 2.47 -1.20
N THR A 81 25.98 1.76 -0.16
CA THR A 81 26.80 2.30 0.93
C THR A 81 28.24 2.59 0.51
N ASN A 82 28.71 1.96 -0.57
CA ASN A 82 30.03 2.18 -1.12
C ASN A 82 30.03 3.16 -2.33
N SER A 83 28.84 3.55 -2.81
CA SER A 83 28.60 4.47 -3.93
C SER A 83 29.19 4.01 -5.26
N ASP A 84 29.15 2.71 -5.54
CA ASP A 84 29.65 2.13 -6.80
C ASP A 84 28.57 2.00 -7.90
N GLY A 85 27.34 2.38 -7.60
CA GLY A 85 26.21 2.38 -8.51
C GLY A 85 25.42 1.07 -8.53
N ILE A 86 25.75 0.13 -7.65
CA ILE A 86 24.97 -1.09 -7.44
C ILE A 86 24.72 -1.30 -5.95
N VAL A 87 23.61 -1.99 -5.64
CA VAL A 87 23.32 -2.47 -4.29
C VAL A 87 23.55 -3.97 -4.31
N ASP A 88 24.60 -4.43 -3.61
CA ASP A 88 25.05 -5.82 -3.62
C ASP A 88 25.56 -6.30 -2.25
N ALA A 89 26.14 -7.51 -2.18
CA ALA A 89 26.60 -8.10 -0.93
C ALA A 89 27.75 -7.35 -0.23
N ASN A 90 28.34 -6.32 -0.85
CA ASN A 90 29.31 -5.43 -0.23
C ASN A 90 28.65 -4.28 0.55
N ASP A 91 27.32 -4.14 0.48
CA ASP A 91 26.54 -3.13 1.19
C ASP A 91 25.97 -3.63 2.50
N ALA A 92 25.93 -2.74 3.49
CA ALA A 92 25.63 -3.09 4.89
C ALA A 92 24.24 -3.70 5.10
N ASP A 93 23.26 -3.32 4.29
CA ASP A 93 21.84 -3.67 4.45
C ASP A 93 21.27 -4.49 3.29
N PHE A 94 22.13 -5.02 2.40
CA PHE A 94 21.69 -5.84 1.26
C PHE A 94 20.92 -7.10 1.69
N ASP A 95 21.30 -7.70 2.82
CA ASP A 95 20.65 -8.89 3.38
C ASP A 95 19.27 -8.61 4.00
N LYS A 96 18.94 -7.34 4.25
CA LYS A 96 17.62 -6.91 4.74
C LYS A 96 16.62 -6.73 3.61
N LEU A 97 17.10 -6.50 2.38
CA LEU A 97 16.24 -6.36 1.21
C LEU A 97 15.58 -7.69 0.88
N LYS A 98 14.28 -7.62 0.61
CA LYS A 98 13.48 -8.78 0.21
C LYS A 98 12.70 -8.47 -1.06
N VAL A 99 12.19 -9.52 -1.68
CA VAL A 99 11.15 -9.41 -2.69
C VAL A 99 9.87 -10.00 -2.14
N TRP A 100 8.81 -9.20 -2.17
CA TRP A 100 7.46 -9.67 -1.92
C TRP A 100 6.82 -10.13 -3.22
N ARG A 101 6.52 -11.42 -3.29
CA ARG A 101 5.72 -12.02 -4.36
C ARG A 101 4.36 -12.37 -3.79
N ASP A 102 3.42 -11.46 -3.97
CA ASP A 102 2.03 -11.67 -3.61
C ASP A 102 1.40 -12.69 -4.57
N LEU A 103 1.36 -13.96 -4.15
CA LEU A 103 0.96 -15.07 -5.01
C LEU A 103 -0.56 -15.14 -5.16
N ASN A 104 -1.29 -14.71 -4.12
CA ASN A 104 -2.75 -14.73 -4.09
C ASN A 104 -3.38 -13.40 -4.56
N GLN A 105 -2.57 -12.35 -4.72
CA GLN A 105 -2.92 -11.00 -5.21
C GLN A 105 -3.91 -10.26 -4.30
N ASP A 106 -3.81 -10.44 -2.98
CA ASP A 106 -4.69 -9.80 -2.00
C ASP A 106 -4.11 -8.52 -1.37
N GLY A 107 -2.86 -8.18 -1.67
CA GLY A 107 -2.18 -7.01 -1.11
C GLY A 107 -1.84 -7.15 0.37
N VAL A 108 -1.81 -8.37 0.92
CA VAL A 108 -1.40 -8.64 2.31
C VAL A 108 -0.17 -9.52 2.28
N SER A 109 0.96 -9.02 2.77
CA SER A 109 2.15 -9.87 2.89
C SER A 109 1.92 -11.00 3.88
N GLN A 110 2.18 -12.25 3.46
CA GLN A 110 2.12 -13.41 4.35
C GLN A 110 3.41 -14.26 4.38
N GLU A 111 3.47 -15.19 5.33
CA GLU A 111 4.55 -16.18 5.41
C GLU A 111 4.62 -17.00 4.12
N GLY A 112 5.81 -17.09 3.54
CA GLY A 112 6.05 -17.78 2.27
C GLY A 112 5.94 -16.89 1.02
N GLU A 113 5.62 -15.61 1.18
CA GLU A 113 5.60 -14.63 0.07
C GLU A 113 6.80 -13.67 0.05
N LEU A 114 7.56 -13.63 1.15
CA LEU A 114 8.75 -12.80 1.29
C LEU A 114 10.00 -13.64 1.06
N PHE A 115 10.78 -13.27 0.04
CA PHE A 115 11.97 -14.00 -0.37
C PHE A 115 13.21 -13.12 -0.25
N GLY A 116 14.33 -13.71 0.16
CA GLY A 116 15.62 -13.00 0.13
C GLY A 116 16.11 -12.79 -1.31
N LEU A 117 16.88 -11.72 -1.55
CA LEU A 117 17.46 -11.47 -2.89
C LEU A 117 18.33 -12.66 -3.35
N THR A 118 19.20 -13.16 -2.48
CA THR A 118 20.10 -14.28 -2.80
C THR A 118 19.35 -15.61 -3.00
N GLU A 119 18.24 -15.83 -2.29
CA GLU A 119 17.35 -16.97 -2.47
C GLU A 119 16.74 -16.99 -3.89
N LEU A 120 16.43 -15.80 -4.42
CA LEU A 120 15.91 -15.63 -5.78
C LEU A 120 17.01 -15.57 -6.85
N GLY A 121 18.27 -15.79 -6.46
CA GLY A 121 19.43 -15.70 -7.37
C GLY A 121 19.68 -14.28 -7.87
N ILE A 122 19.27 -13.25 -7.12
CA ILE A 122 19.61 -11.84 -7.40
C ILE A 122 20.97 -11.57 -6.78
N GLN A 123 21.91 -11.12 -7.60
CA GLN A 123 23.27 -10.78 -7.19
C GLN A 123 23.41 -9.31 -6.84
N SER A 124 22.85 -8.41 -7.66
CA SER A 124 22.95 -6.97 -7.44
C SER A 124 21.80 -6.23 -8.11
N LEU A 125 21.42 -5.08 -7.55
CA LEU A 125 20.42 -4.16 -8.09
C LEU A 125 21.13 -2.92 -8.63
N ASN A 126 20.81 -2.46 -9.84
CA ASN A 126 21.41 -1.24 -10.38
C ASN A 126 20.62 -0.02 -9.93
N VAL A 127 21.28 1.00 -9.37
CA VAL A 127 20.62 2.24 -8.93
C VAL A 127 20.30 3.17 -10.10
N SER A 128 20.95 2.98 -11.25
CA SER A 128 20.70 3.77 -12.46
C SER A 128 19.41 3.34 -13.16
N TYR A 129 18.69 4.32 -13.67
CA TYR A 129 17.42 4.12 -14.37
C TYR A 129 17.27 5.07 -15.56
N GLN A 130 16.23 4.82 -16.36
CA GLN A 130 15.76 5.71 -17.42
C GLN A 130 14.29 6.04 -17.20
N ASP A 131 13.90 7.30 -17.33
CA ASP A 131 12.48 7.68 -17.37
C ASP A 131 11.84 7.17 -18.66
N THR A 132 10.73 6.44 -18.52
CA THR A 132 10.03 5.84 -19.66
C THR A 132 8.57 6.27 -19.77
N ASN A 133 7.86 6.42 -18.64
CA ASN A 133 6.43 6.72 -18.58
C ASN A 133 5.60 5.79 -19.50
N LYS A 134 5.93 4.50 -19.52
CA LYS A 134 5.32 3.51 -20.40
C LYS A 134 4.07 2.92 -19.74
N SER A 135 2.92 2.99 -20.40
CA SER A 135 1.72 2.31 -19.90
C SER A 135 1.91 0.79 -19.86
N LEU A 136 1.52 0.17 -18.74
CA LEU A 136 1.49 -1.28 -18.55
C LEU A 136 0.08 -1.87 -18.71
N GLY A 137 -0.89 -1.04 -19.10
CA GLY A 137 -2.32 -1.39 -19.11
C GLY A 137 -2.97 -1.26 -17.73
N ASN A 138 -4.29 -1.42 -17.67
CA ASN A 138 -5.09 -1.41 -16.44
C ASN A 138 -4.94 -0.16 -15.55
N GLY A 139 -4.47 0.96 -16.12
CA GLY A 139 -4.23 2.21 -15.39
C GLY A 139 -2.82 2.31 -14.76
N SER A 140 -2.01 1.26 -14.86
CA SER A 140 -0.64 1.25 -14.33
C SER A 140 0.38 1.75 -15.36
N THR A 141 1.46 2.36 -14.86
CA THR A 141 2.55 2.95 -15.66
C THR A 141 3.91 2.56 -15.09
N LEU A 142 4.84 2.17 -15.96
CA LEU A 142 6.26 2.08 -15.65
C LEU A 142 6.85 3.48 -15.77
N ALA A 143 7.12 4.14 -14.65
CA ALA A 143 7.67 5.49 -14.62
C ALA A 143 9.15 5.45 -14.96
N GLN A 144 9.94 4.72 -14.17
CA GLN A 144 11.37 4.50 -14.38
C GLN A 144 11.67 3.04 -14.69
N ASN A 145 12.61 2.81 -15.61
CA ASN A 145 13.08 1.49 -16.01
C ASN A 145 14.56 1.32 -15.68
N GLY A 146 14.91 0.23 -15.01
CA GLY A 146 16.29 -0.15 -14.66
C GLY A 146 16.51 -1.64 -14.79
N SER A 147 17.52 -2.16 -14.08
CA SER A 147 17.91 -3.57 -14.18
C SER A 147 18.55 -4.11 -12.91
N TYR A 148 18.46 -5.42 -12.73
CA TYR A 148 19.26 -6.17 -11.75
C TYR A 148 20.06 -7.28 -12.44
N THR A 149 21.11 -7.73 -11.77
CA THR A 149 21.97 -8.84 -12.21
C THR A 149 21.66 -10.09 -11.39
N LYS A 150 21.55 -11.23 -12.06
CA LYS A 150 21.37 -12.53 -11.44
C LYS A 150 22.72 -13.21 -11.17
N THR A 151 22.75 -14.19 -10.28
CA THR A 151 23.96 -14.96 -9.93
C THR A 151 24.53 -15.76 -11.10
N ASP A 152 23.75 -16.01 -12.16
CA ASP A 152 24.21 -16.62 -13.41
C ASP A 152 24.84 -15.62 -14.40
N GLY A 153 24.90 -14.33 -14.03
CA GLY A 153 25.45 -13.24 -14.82
C GLY A 153 24.46 -12.64 -15.84
N SER A 154 23.24 -13.17 -15.95
CA SER A 154 22.19 -12.56 -16.79
C SER A 154 21.61 -11.31 -16.11
N THR A 155 21.08 -10.40 -16.93
CA THR A 155 20.38 -9.20 -16.45
C THR A 155 18.88 -9.32 -16.70
N ALA A 156 18.10 -8.67 -15.85
CA ALA A 156 16.64 -8.62 -15.97
C ALA A 156 16.10 -7.24 -15.56
N GLN A 157 14.85 -6.97 -15.96
CA GLN A 157 14.19 -5.68 -15.74
C GLN A 157 13.77 -5.49 -14.28
N MET A 158 13.95 -4.28 -13.76
CA MET A 158 13.27 -3.76 -12.57
C MET A 158 12.77 -2.34 -12.87
N GLY A 159 11.82 -1.83 -12.11
CA GLY A 159 11.25 -0.52 -12.39
C GLY A 159 10.48 0.09 -11.23
N ASP A 160 10.27 1.39 -11.35
CA ASP A 160 9.34 2.16 -10.53
C ASP A 160 7.99 2.20 -11.22
N LEU A 161 6.94 1.84 -10.50
CA LEU A 161 5.59 1.71 -11.03
C LEU A 161 4.64 2.70 -10.36
N LEU A 162 3.91 3.44 -11.18
CA LEU A 162 2.68 4.11 -10.77
C LEU A 162 1.53 3.15 -10.97
N LEU A 163 1.07 2.52 -9.89
CA LEU A 163 -0.05 1.59 -9.91
C LEU A 163 -1.39 2.33 -9.96
N ALA A 164 -2.37 1.73 -10.64
CA ALA A 164 -3.73 2.28 -10.64
C ALA A 164 -4.31 2.29 -9.22
N ALA A 165 -5.14 3.27 -8.87
CA ALA A 165 -5.81 3.33 -7.57
C ALA A 165 -7.31 3.57 -7.74
N ASP A 166 -8.13 2.82 -7.00
CA ASP A 166 -9.57 2.99 -6.91
C ASP A 166 -9.98 3.43 -5.50
N HIS A 167 -10.03 4.74 -5.31
CA HIS A 167 -10.35 5.37 -4.02
C HIS A 167 -11.80 5.16 -3.54
N LEU A 168 -12.68 4.53 -4.32
CA LEU A 168 -14.01 4.14 -3.85
C LEU A 168 -13.99 2.83 -3.07
N HIS A 169 -13.02 1.96 -3.37
CA HIS A 169 -12.84 0.66 -2.73
C HIS A 169 -11.67 0.74 -1.75
N SER A 170 -11.98 1.01 -0.49
CA SER A 170 -10.96 1.07 0.56
C SER A 170 -11.44 0.50 1.89
N ARG A 171 -10.46 0.21 2.74
CA ARG A 171 -10.65 -0.31 4.09
C ARG A 171 -9.66 0.38 5.02
N TYR A 172 -10.14 0.84 6.17
CA TYR A 172 -9.25 1.24 7.24
C TYR A 172 -8.45 0.03 7.75
N THR A 173 -7.20 0.26 8.13
CA THR A 173 -6.34 -0.78 8.71
C THR A 173 -6.68 -1.06 10.18
N ASP A 174 -7.26 -0.08 10.86
CA ASP A 174 -7.72 -0.20 12.24
C ASP A 174 -9.17 -0.72 12.33
N THR A 175 -9.55 -1.11 13.53
CA THR A 175 -10.93 -1.49 13.88
C THR A 175 -11.40 -0.58 14.99
N VAL A 176 -12.63 -0.08 14.88
CA VAL A 176 -13.26 0.75 15.92
C VAL A 176 -14.17 -0.14 16.75
N GLU A 177 -13.77 -0.42 17.98
CA GLU A 177 -14.59 -1.15 18.94
C GLU A 177 -15.82 -0.32 19.34
N MET A 178 -16.99 -0.97 19.36
CA MET A 178 -18.25 -0.32 19.68
C MET A 178 -18.99 -1.06 20.79
N THR A 179 -19.65 -0.30 21.64
CA THR A 179 -20.59 -0.84 22.64
C THR A 179 -21.84 -1.43 21.96
N GLU A 180 -22.55 -2.30 22.68
CA GLU A 180 -23.86 -2.82 22.22
C GLU A 180 -24.83 -1.68 21.88
N GLU A 181 -24.84 -0.59 22.66
CA GLU A 181 -25.69 0.57 22.40
C GLU A 181 -25.34 1.26 21.08
N GLN A 182 -24.05 1.50 20.81
CA GLN A 182 -23.59 2.10 19.55
C GLN A 182 -23.93 1.22 18.33
N MET A 183 -23.86 -0.11 18.48
CA MET A 183 -24.25 -1.04 17.42
C MET A 183 -25.75 -1.01 17.10
N GLN A 184 -26.61 -0.55 18.02
CA GLN A 184 -28.06 -0.39 17.78
C GLN A 184 -28.44 0.96 17.17
N ALA A 185 -27.54 1.95 17.16
CA ALA A 185 -27.81 3.26 16.58
C ALA A 185 -28.07 3.17 15.06
N ALA A 186 -28.66 4.20 14.45
CA ALA A 186 -28.76 4.28 13.00
C ALA A 186 -27.36 4.19 12.35
N ASN A 187 -27.24 3.48 11.23
CA ASN A 187 -25.99 3.44 10.46
C ASN A 187 -26.21 3.94 9.04
N LEU A 188 -25.16 4.53 8.51
CA LEU A 188 -24.97 4.72 7.08
C LEU A 188 -23.60 4.15 6.75
N GLN A 189 -23.56 3.25 5.78
CA GLN A 189 -22.30 2.67 5.32
C GLN A 189 -21.47 3.75 4.64
N GLY A 190 -20.22 3.86 5.03
CA GLY A 190 -19.23 4.72 4.39
C GLY A 190 -18.81 4.19 3.02
N ILE A 191 -18.18 5.05 2.22
CA ILE A 191 -17.60 4.66 0.93
C ILE A 191 -16.26 5.36 0.74
N GLY A 192 -15.32 4.67 0.11
CA GLY A 192 -13.96 5.16 -0.03
C GLY A 192 -13.35 5.48 1.34
N ARG A 193 -12.80 6.68 1.46
CA ARG A 193 -12.10 7.17 2.67
C ARG A 193 -13.06 7.73 3.73
N LEU A 194 -14.34 7.41 3.68
CA LEU A 194 -15.34 7.79 4.68
C LEU A 194 -15.70 6.55 5.52
N ARG A 195 -15.55 6.66 6.85
CA ARG A 195 -16.00 5.62 7.79
C ARG A 195 -17.51 5.46 7.78
N ASP A 196 -17.96 4.29 8.23
CA ASP A 196 -19.35 4.07 8.61
C ASP A 196 -19.76 5.07 9.69
N LEU A 197 -21.02 5.52 9.64
CA LEU A 197 -21.54 6.54 10.58
C LEU A 197 -21.37 6.12 12.05
N ARG A 198 -21.60 4.83 12.36
CA ARG A 198 -21.40 4.31 13.72
C ARG A 198 -19.94 4.33 14.16
N GLU A 199 -19.00 3.99 13.28
CA GLU A 199 -17.57 4.03 13.59
C GLU A 199 -17.11 5.48 13.80
N ALA A 200 -17.53 6.40 12.92
CA ALA A 200 -17.25 7.82 13.08
C ALA A 200 -17.82 8.37 14.40
N ALA A 201 -19.04 7.95 14.78
CA ALA A 201 -19.65 8.32 16.05
C ALA A 201 -18.89 7.74 17.25
N ALA A 202 -18.40 6.50 17.17
CA ALA A 202 -17.60 5.91 18.24
C ALA A 202 -16.27 6.66 18.46
N LEU A 203 -15.74 7.34 17.44
CA LEU A 203 -14.55 8.18 17.52
C LEU A 203 -14.84 9.66 17.87
N SER A 204 -16.11 10.08 17.90
CA SER A 204 -16.51 11.47 18.15
C SER A 204 -17.70 11.54 19.11
N GLU A 205 -17.43 11.97 20.35
CA GLU A 205 -18.46 12.10 21.39
C GLU A 205 -19.64 12.98 20.93
N SER A 206 -19.35 14.11 20.28
CA SER A 206 -20.39 15.02 19.78
C SER A 206 -21.26 14.40 18.68
N LEU A 207 -20.69 13.57 17.80
CA LEU A 207 -21.44 12.85 16.78
C LEU A 207 -22.22 11.69 17.41
N ALA A 208 -21.66 11.01 18.41
CA ALA A 208 -22.35 9.96 19.15
C ALA A 208 -23.61 10.47 19.86
N GLU A 209 -23.53 11.63 20.52
CA GLU A 209 -24.69 12.24 21.18
C GLU A 209 -25.80 12.58 20.19
N THR A 210 -25.48 13.25 19.08
CA THR A 210 -26.45 13.61 18.04
C THR A 210 -27.03 12.35 17.37
N LEU A 211 -26.21 11.34 17.07
CA LEU A 211 -26.66 10.08 16.48
C LEU A 211 -27.57 9.29 17.42
N LYS A 212 -27.28 9.29 18.73
CA LYS A 212 -28.12 8.67 19.75
C LYS A 212 -29.49 9.35 19.82
N ALA A 213 -29.54 10.68 19.81
CA ALA A 213 -30.80 11.42 19.77
C ALA A 213 -31.61 11.13 18.49
N TYR A 214 -30.94 11.11 17.33
CA TYR A 214 -31.55 10.74 16.05
C TYR A 214 -32.13 9.32 16.07
N SER A 215 -31.38 8.37 16.61
CA SER A 215 -31.75 6.94 16.65
C SER A 215 -32.90 6.65 17.62
N ALA A 216 -33.01 7.42 18.71
CA ALA A 216 -34.08 7.29 19.69
C ALA A 216 -35.41 7.94 19.24
N ALA A 217 -35.41 8.74 18.17
CA ALA A 217 -36.61 9.41 17.69
C ALA A 217 -37.62 8.40 17.08
N GLU A 218 -38.82 8.33 17.66
CA GLU A 218 -39.84 7.34 17.29
C GLU A 218 -40.59 7.66 15.98
N THR A 219 -40.42 8.87 15.43
CA THR A 219 -41.14 9.29 14.21
C THR A 219 -40.20 9.86 13.16
N LYS A 220 -40.55 9.65 11.89
CA LYS A 220 -39.84 10.25 10.75
C LYS A 220 -39.73 11.77 10.86
N ALA A 221 -40.78 12.45 11.34
CA ALA A 221 -40.77 13.90 11.48
C ALA A 221 -39.73 14.36 12.53
N ALA A 222 -39.61 13.64 13.65
CA ALA A 222 -38.60 13.92 14.66
C ALA A 222 -37.18 13.63 14.16
N GLN A 223 -36.98 12.51 13.44
CA GLN A 223 -35.69 12.21 12.79
C GLN A 223 -35.30 13.29 11.78
N GLN A 224 -36.23 13.74 10.94
CA GLN A 224 -35.96 14.76 9.93
C GLN A 224 -35.60 16.11 10.55
N ALA A 225 -36.15 16.46 11.71
CA ALA A 225 -35.77 17.67 12.44
C ALA A 225 -34.36 17.62 13.05
N LEU A 226 -33.82 16.41 13.28
CA LEU A 226 -32.47 16.19 13.83
C LEU A 226 -31.41 15.97 12.74
N LEU A 227 -31.83 15.79 11.48
CA LEU A 227 -30.93 15.44 10.38
C LEU A 227 -29.89 16.53 10.09
N ASP A 228 -30.28 17.81 10.12
CA ASP A 228 -29.36 18.92 9.85
C ASP A 228 -28.26 19.03 10.92
N ASP A 229 -28.58 18.76 12.20
CA ASP A 229 -27.57 18.71 13.26
C ASP A 229 -26.65 17.50 13.07
N LEU A 230 -27.19 16.34 12.69
CA LEU A 230 -26.40 15.13 12.44
C LEU A 230 -25.43 15.29 11.26
N VAL A 231 -25.87 15.91 10.17
CA VAL A 231 -25.03 16.18 8.98
C VAL A 231 -24.02 17.29 9.25
N GLY A 232 -24.28 18.16 10.22
CA GLY A 232 -23.40 19.28 10.59
C GLY A 232 -22.28 18.92 11.57
N LYS A 233 -22.20 17.68 12.06
CA LYS A 233 -21.11 17.17 12.91
C LYS A 233 -19.99 16.60 12.06
#